data_AF-A0AAW5EJX7-F1
#
_entry.id   AF-A0AAW5EJX7-F1
#
_cell.length_a   1.000
_cell.length_b   1.000
_cell.length_c   1.000
_cell.angle_alpha   90.00
_cell.angle_beta   90.00
_cell.angle_gamma   90.00
#
_symmetry.space_group_name_H-M   'P 1'
#
loop_
_entity.id
_entity.type
_entity.pdbx_description
1 polymer ?
#
loop_
_entity_poly.entity_id
_entity_poly.type
_entity_poly.pdbx_seq_one_letter_code
_entity_poly.pdbx_strand_id
1 'polypeptide(L)'
;DEAALNELANSIKEHGLIQPIIVLKKNDSFILVAGERRLRATQILGKENILAFVSDSDESKLRELALIENIQRENLNPIELANSYKDLIEVYNITQENLAELIHKSRTQITNTLRLLNLDPKTQDLIASGKISQG
;
A
#
# COMPACT_ATOMS: atom_id res chain seq x y z
N ASP A 1 10.67 5.33 11.78
CA ASP A 1 11.94 5.20 12.54
C ASP A 1 13.12 5.73 11.76
N GLU A 2 13.64 6.88 12.19
CA GLU A 2 14.82 7.52 11.59
C GLU A 2 16.10 6.68 11.81
N ALA A 3 16.24 6.01 12.94
CA ALA A 3 17.41 5.16 13.23
C ALA A 3 17.59 4.05 12.18
N ALA A 4 16.51 3.31 11.88
CA ALA A 4 16.51 2.25 10.88
C ALA A 4 16.63 2.78 9.43
N LEU A 5 16.39 4.08 9.20
CA LEU A 5 16.61 4.72 7.92
C LEU A 5 18.08 5.12 7.73
N ASN A 6 18.71 5.62 8.80
CA ASN A 6 20.13 5.97 8.82
C ASN A 6 21.04 4.74 8.72
N GLU A 7 20.68 3.62 9.36
CA GLU A 7 21.39 2.34 9.16
C GLU A 7 21.33 1.89 7.71
N LEU A 8 20.16 1.99 7.07
CA LEU A 8 19.99 1.66 5.67
C LEU A 8 20.81 2.59 4.76
N ALA A 9 20.87 3.89 5.06
CA ALA A 9 21.70 4.84 4.34
C ALA A 9 23.19 4.49 4.47
N ASN A 10 23.68 4.16 5.68
CA ASN A 10 25.06 3.72 5.88
C ASN A 10 25.37 2.44 5.11
N SER A 11 24.46 1.46 5.12
CA SER A 11 24.60 0.24 4.33
C SER A 11 24.69 0.51 2.82
N ILE A 12 23.83 1.40 2.29
CA ILE A 12 23.84 1.80 0.88
C ILE A 12 25.11 2.59 0.52
N LYS A 13 25.70 3.30 1.48
CA LYS A 13 26.97 4.02 1.30
C LYS A 13 28.15 3.06 1.15
N GLU A 14 28.23 2.05 2.02
CA GLU A 14 29.32 1.06 2.05
C GLU A 14 29.25 0.04 0.91
N HIS A 15 28.06 -0.52 0.65
CA HIS A 15 27.89 -1.65 -0.28
C HIS A 15 27.17 -1.28 -1.58
N GLY A 16 26.71 -0.03 -1.71
CA GLY A 16 25.85 0.38 -2.81
C GLY A 16 24.40 -0.12 -2.64
N LEU A 17 23.53 0.31 -3.55
CA LEU A 17 22.15 -0.15 -3.56
C LEU A 17 22.06 -1.52 -4.26
N ILE A 18 22.09 -2.59 -3.47
CA ILE A 18 22.04 -3.98 -3.98
C ILE A 18 20.67 -4.28 -4.61
N GLN A 19 19.59 -3.85 -3.96
CA GLN A 19 18.23 -4.08 -4.44
C GLN A 19 17.64 -2.77 -5.01
N PRO A 20 17.38 -2.70 -6.33
CA PRO A 20 16.82 -1.52 -6.96
C PRO A 20 15.41 -1.18 -6.44
N ILE A 21 15.02 0.08 -6.65
CA ILE A 21 13.64 0.52 -6.47
C ILE A 21 12.80 0.18 -7.69
N ILE A 22 11.48 0.07 -7.54
CA ILE A 22 10.58 -0.15 -8.66
C ILE A 22 9.90 1.19 -8.97
N VAL A 23 10.00 1.61 -10.22
CA VAL A 23 9.40 2.84 -10.71
C VAL A 23 8.56 2.56 -11.94
N LEU A 24 7.59 3.42 -12.19
CA LEU A 24 6.79 3.43 -13.40
C LEU A 24 7.08 4.69 -14.20
N LYS A 25 7.32 4.53 -15.50
CA LYS A 25 7.51 5.66 -16.40
C LYS A 25 6.17 6.31 -16.72
N LYS A 26 6.06 7.62 -16.48
CA LYS A 26 4.91 8.45 -16.86
C LYS A 26 5.40 9.70 -17.58
N ASN A 27 5.23 9.72 -18.90
CA ASN A 27 5.76 10.77 -19.76
C ASN A 27 7.27 10.98 -19.51
N ASP A 28 7.67 12.18 -19.07
CA ASP A 28 9.05 12.56 -18.72
C ASP A 28 9.38 12.40 -17.22
N SER A 29 8.52 11.70 -16.47
CA SER A 29 8.68 11.51 -15.03
C SER A 29 8.59 10.04 -14.63
N PHE A 30 9.01 9.73 -13.41
CA PHE A 30 8.91 8.40 -12.82
C PHE A 30 8.09 8.44 -11.53
N ILE A 31 7.16 7.50 -11.39
CA ILE A 31 6.40 7.30 -10.15
C ILE A 31 7.04 6.15 -9.39
N LEU A 32 7.35 6.38 -8.11
CA LEU A 32 7.82 5.32 -7.22
C LEU A 32 6.66 4.35 -6.93
N VAL A 33 6.88 3.06 -7.21
CA VAL A 33 5.93 1.99 -6.93
C VAL A 33 6.31 1.25 -5.66
N ALA A 34 7.59 0.91 -5.51
CA ALA A 34 8.09 0.20 -4.34
C ALA A 34 9.53 0.59 -4.00
N GLY A 35 9.85 0.55 -2.70
CA GLY A 35 11.19 0.88 -2.19
C GLY A 35 11.33 2.28 -1.62
N GLU A 36 10.27 2.86 -1.06
CA GLU A 36 10.26 4.20 -0.45
C GLU A 36 11.41 4.41 0.55
N ARG A 37 11.65 3.43 1.43
CA ARG A 37 12.75 3.52 2.42
C ARG A 37 14.13 3.62 1.76
N ARG A 38 14.33 2.95 0.62
CA ARG A 38 15.58 3.03 -0.15
C ARG A 38 15.69 4.39 -0.81
N LEU A 39 14.62 4.88 -1.45
CA LEU A 39 14.61 6.22 -2.04
C LEU A 39 14.98 7.29 -1.00
N ARG A 40 14.32 7.27 0.17
CA ARG A 40 14.60 8.18 1.28
C ARG A 40 16.04 8.06 1.81
N ALA A 41 16.53 6.83 2.01
CA ALA A 41 17.91 6.60 2.44
C ALA A 41 18.93 7.14 1.41
N THR A 42 18.62 7.03 0.12
CA THR A 42 19.50 7.52 -0.95
C THR A 42 19.45 9.05 -1.07
N GLN A 43 18.29 9.67 -0.77
CA GLN A 43 18.15 11.13 -0.65
C GLN A 43 18.98 11.69 0.52
N ILE A 44 19.00 11.00 1.67
CA ILE A 44 19.83 11.39 2.82
C ILE A 44 21.32 11.39 2.47
N LEU A 45 21.75 10.45 1.62
CA LEU A 45 23.13 10.38 1.11
C LEU A 45 23.44 11.42 0.03
N GLY A 46 22.46 12.21 -0.42
CA GLY A 46 22.64 13.23 -1.46
C GLY A 46 22.98 12.68 -2.83
N LYS A 47 22.61 11.43 -3.16
CA LYS A 47 22.87 10.89 -4.50
C LYS A 47 21.86 11.45 -5.50
N GLU A 48 22.38 11.92 -6.64
CA GLU A 48 21.55 12.41 -7.75
C GLU A 48 20.84 11.28 -8.51
N ASN A 49 21.44 10.08 -8.52
CA ASN A 49 20.94 8.92 -9.27
C ASN A 49 20.78 7.69 -8.35
N ILE A 50 19.75 6.89 -8.63
CA ILE A 50 19.43 5.66 -7.90
C ILE A 50 19.12 4.53 -8.89
N LEU A 51 19.55 3.31 -8.57
CA LEU A 51 19.24 2.12 -9.38
C LEU A 51 17.74 1.81 -9.28
N ALA A 52 17.06 1.79 -10.42
CA ALA A 52 15.63 1.54 -10.50
C ALA A 52 15.29 0.58 -11.63
N PHE A 53 14.33 -0.32 -11.39
CA PHE A 53 13.65 -1.06 -12.44
C PHE A 53 12.42 -0.27 -12.90
N VAL A 54 12.37 0.01 -14.20
CA VAL A 54 11.18 0.58 -14.82
C VAL A 54 10.24 -0.58 -15.12
N SER A 55 9.06 -0.57 -14.51
CA SER A 55 8.03 -1.55 -14.80
C SER A 55 7.25 -1.13 -16.04
N ASP A 56 7.11 -2.06 -16.99
CA ASP A 56 6.29 -1.93 -18.20
C ASP A 56 4.79 -2.20 -17.93
N SER A 57 4.42 -2.43 -16.67
CA SER A 57 3.03 -2.69 -16.28
C SER A 57 2.26 -1.37 -16.26
N ASP A 58 1.00 -1.35 -16.75
CA ASP A 58 0.14 -0.17 -16.69
C ASP A 58 0.11 0.45 -15.27
N GLU A 59 0.09 1.79 -15.19
CA GLU A 59 0.07 2.55 -13.92
C GLU A 59 -1.05 2.11 -12.97
N SER A 60 -2.17 1.68 -13.54
CA SER A 60 -3.27 1.04 -12.82
C SER A 60 -2.84 -0.26 -12.14
N LYS A 61 -2.18 -1.16 -12.86
CA LYS A 61 -1.81 -2.50 -12.37
C LYS A 61 -0.76 -2.46 -11.26
N LEU A 62 0.14 -1.48 -11.27
CA LEU A 62 1.13 -1.31 -10.19
C LEU A 62 0.53 -0.67 -8.94
N ARG A 63 -0.36 0.32 -9.08
CA ARG A 63 -1.13 0.80 -7.92
C ARG A 63 -2.02 -0.31 -7.36
N GLU A 64 -2.55 -1.17 -8.22
CA GLU A 64 -3.43 -2.27 -7.82
C GLU A 64 -2.64 -3.25 -6.94
N LEU A 65 -1.45 -3.65 -7.40
CA LEU A 65 -0.54 -4.50 -6.62
C LEU A 65 -0.12 -3.88 -5.28
N ALA A 66 0.20 -2.59 -5.24
CA ALA A 66 0.58 -1.91 -3.99
C ALA A 66 -0.57 -1.82 -2.98
N LEU A 67 -1.80 -1.62 -3.46
CA LEU A 67 -3.00 -1.62 -2.62
C LEU A 67 -3.36 -3.03 -2.13
N ILE A 68 -3.19 -4.05 -2.97
CA ILE A 68 -3.35 -5.46 -2.58
C ILE A 68 -2.33 -5.84 -1.50
N GLU A 69 -1.07 -5.46 -1.64
CA GLU A 69 -0.04 -5.68 -0.62
C GLU A 69 -0.43 -5.02 0.71
N ASN A 70 -0.92 -3.78 0.66
CA ASN A 70 -1.37 -3.07 1.86
C ASN A 70 -2.52 -3.82 2.56
N ILE A 71 -3.50 -4.33 1.81
CA ILE A 71 -4.64 -5.10 2.34
C ILE A 71 -4.21 -6.44 2.95
N GLN A 72 -3.14 -7.05 2.45
CA GLN A 72 -2.60 -8.31 2.96
C GLN A 72 -1.78 -8.15 4.26
N ARG A 73 -1.66 -6.93 4.80
CA ARG A 73 -1.04 -6.71 6.10
C ARG A 73 -1.87 -7.34 7.21
N GLU A 74 -1.25 -8.23 7.98
CA GLU A 74 -1.90 -8.98 9.07
C GLU A 74 -2.42 -8.11 10.24
N ASN A 75 -2.07 -6.82 10.30
CA ASN A 75 -2.40 -5.92 11.41
C ASN A 75 -3.44 -4.83 11.07
N LEU A 76 -4.14 -4.91 9.94
CA LEU A 76 -5.19 -3.93 9.62
C LEU A 76 -6.39 -4.08 10.56
N ASN A 77 -6.86 -2.96 11.12
CA ASN A 77 -8.11 -2.97 11.86
C ASN A 77 -9.31 -3.07 10.88
N PRO A 78 -10.49 -3.53 11.33
CA PRO A 78 -11.65 -3.73 10.46
C PRO A 78 -12.10 -2.48 9.68
N ILE A 79 -11.91 -1.28 10.24
CA ILE A 79 -12.29 -0.01 9.61
C ILE A 79 -11.27 0.40 8.55
N GLU A 80 -9.97 0.21 8.80
CA GLU A 80 -8.91 0.43 7.81
C GLU A 80 -9.04 -0.51 6.63
N LEU A 81 -9.38 -1.78 6.89
CA LEU A 81 -9.67 -2.76 5.85
C LEU A 81 -10.88 -2.34 5.00
N ALA A 82 -11.95 -1.87 5.64
CA ALA A 82 -13.14 -1.38 4.94
C ALA A 82 -12.85 -0.16 4.06
N ASN A 83 -12.08 0.80 4.56
CA ASN A 83 -11.63 1.95 3.77
C ASN A 83 -10.76 1.51 2.59
N SER A 84 -9.84 0.58 2.80
CA SER A 84 -8.99 0.03 1.73
C SER A 84 -9.81 -0.65 0.62
N TYR A 85 -10.87 -1.38 0.98
CA TYR A 85 -11.80 -1.98 0.00
C TYR A 85 -12.58 -0.91 -0.77
N LYS A 86 -13.04 0.14 -0.09
CA LYS A 86 -13.75 1.25 -0.72
C LYS A 86 -12.85 1.98 -1.70
N ASP A 87 -11.62 2.30 -1.30
CA ASP A 87 -10.64 2.97 -2.15
C ASP A 87 -10.32 2.14 -3.40
N LEU A 88 -10.18 0.82 -3.27
CA LEU A 88 -10.01 -0.07 -4.43
C LEU A 88 -11.21 -0.02 -5.38
N ILE A 89 -12.42 -0.08 -4.86
CA ILE A 89 -13.64 -0.03 -5.67
C ILE A 89 -13.72 1.30 -6.43
N GLU A 90 -13.43 2.42 -5.77
CA GLU A 90 -13.53 3.76 -6.35
C GLU A 90 -12.39 4.05 -7.34
N VAL A 91 -11.15 3.72 -7.00
CA VAL A 91 -9.97 4.00 -7.83
C VAL A 91 -9.98 3.15 -9.10
N TYR A 92 -10.38 1.89 -9.02
CA TYR A 92 -10.39 0.97 -10.18
C TYR A 92 -11.75 0.87 -10.85
N ASN A 93 -12.78 1.51 -10.29
CA ASN A 93 -14.16 1.43 -10.75
C ASN A 93 -14.61 -0.04 -10.95
N ILE A 94 -14.24 -0.90 -9.99
CA ILE A 94 -14.53 -2.35 -10.02
C ILE A 94 -15.71 -2.68 -9.12
N THR A 95 -16.39 -3.80 -9.42
CA THR A 95 -17.47 -4.28 -8.57
C THR A 95 -16.93 -4.96 -7.30
N GLN A 96 -17.76 -5.11 -6.27
CA GLN A 96 -17.42 -5.92 -5.10
C GLN A 96 -17.14 -7.39 -5.45
N GLU A 97 -17.74 -7.88 -6.54
CA GLU A 97 -17.51 -9.23 -7.09
C GLU A 97 -16.07 -9.36 -7.61
N ASN A 98 -15.63 -8.42 -8.44
CA ASN A 98 -14.28 -8.39 -8.99
C ASN A 98 -13.23 -8.20 -7.88
N LEU A 99 -13.53 -7.35 -6.89
CA LEU A 99 -12.66 -7.21 -5.72
C LEU A 99 -12.52 -8.53 -4.95
N ALA A 100 -13.62 -9.30 -4.80
CA ALA A 100 -13.63 -10.60 -4.12
C ALA A 100 -12.67 -11.60 -4.78
N GLU A 101 -12.72 -11.68 -6.10
CA GLU A 101 -11.82 -12.50 -6.90
C GLU A 101 -10.36 -12.04 -6.74
N LEU A 102 -10.12 -10.73 -6.81
CA LEU A 102 -8.79 -10.13 -6.75
C LEU A 102 -8.06 -10.38 -5.42
N ILE A 103 -8.78 -10.32 -4.29
CA ILE A 103 -8.19 -10.51 -2.96
C ILE A 103 -8.42 -11.93 -2.39
N HIS A 104 -8.97 -12.84 -3.20
CA HIS A 104 -9.31 -14.21 -2.82
C HIS A 104 -10.17 -14.29 -1.53
N LYS A 105 -11.20 -13.44 -1.45
CA LYS A 105 -12.20 -13.44 -0.34
C LYS A 105 -13.59 -13.67 -0.90
N SER A 106 -14.54 -14.00 -0.02
CA SER A 106 -15.94 -14.06 -0.45
C SER A 106 -16.51 -12.66 -0.64
N ARG A 107 -17.38 -12.50 -1.64
CA ARG A 107 -18.16 -11.27 -1.83
C ARG A 107 -18.89 -10.87 -0.54
N THR A 108 -19.45 -11.84 0.19
CA THR A 108 -20.12 -11.62 1.48
C THR A 108 -19.20 -10.98 2.52
N GLN A 109 -17.94 -11.42 2.63
CA GLN A 109 -16.96 -10.81 3.54
C GLN A 109 -16.67 -9.35 3.17
N ILE A 110 -16.50 -9.06 1.88
CA ILE A 110 -16.29 -7.68 1.41
C ILE A 110 -17.49 -6.82 1.74
N THR A 111 -18.70 -7.28 1.43
CA THR A 111 -19.93 -6.54 1.72
C THR A 111 -20.08 -6.26 3.22
N ASN A 112 -19.84 -7.26 4.09
CA ASN A 112 -19.92 -7.07 5.54
C ASN A 112 -18.89 -6.07 6.05
N THR A 113 -17.67 -6.13 5.54
CA THR A 113 -16.58 -5.22 5.91
C THR A 113 -16.93 -3.78 5.48
N LEU A 114 -17.41 -3.59 4.25
CA LEU A 114 -17.83 -2.26 3.76
C LEU A 114 -19.00 -1.68 4.55
N ARG A 115 -19.91 -2.51 5.08
CA ARG A 115 -21.04 -2.05 5.91
C ARG A 115 -20.60 -1.41 7.22
N LEU A 116 -19.39 -1.70 7.71
CA LEU A 116 -18.85 -1.05 8.91
C LEU A 116 -18.70 0.46 8.71
N LEU A 117 -18.46 0.92 7.47
CA LEU A 117 -18.37 2.35 7.14
C LEU A 117 -19.72 3.08 7.20
N ASN A 118 -20.83 2.35 7.25
CA ASN A 118 -22.18 2.92 7.38
C ASN A 118 -22.59 3.13 8.86
N LEU A 119 -21.77 2.68 9.81
CA LEU A 119 -22.01 2.89 11.24
C LEU A 119 -21.72 4.34 11.62
N ASP A 120 -22.24 4.80 12.75
CA ASP A 120 -21.92 6.13 13.25
C ASP A 120 -20.40 6.22 13.60
N PRO A 121 -19.79 7.41 13.49
CA PRO A 121 -18.34 7.57 13.69
C PRO A 121 -17.84 7.06 15.04
N LYS A 122 -18.66 7.20 16.10
CA LYS A 122 -18.30 6.74 17.44
C LYS A 122 -18.24 5.20 17.51
N THR A 123 -19.16 4.51 16.85
CA THR A 123 -19.12 3.04 16.73
C THR A 123 -17.93 2.58 15.87
N GLN A 124 -17.61 3.30 14.77
CA GLN A 124 -16.42 3.00 13.97
C GLN A 124 -15.13 3.11 14.79
N ASP A 125 -14.97 4.17 15.58
CA ASP A 125 -13.80 4.35 16.47
C ASP A 125 -13.67 3.23 17.52
N LEU A 126 -14.80 2.77 18.06
CA LEU A 126 -14.82 1.67 19.03
C LEU A 126 -14.42 0.32 18.38
N ILE A 127 -14.79 0.10 17.12
CA ILE A 127 -14.37 -1.08 16.36
C ILE A 127 -12.89 -0.97 15.97
N ALA A 128 -12.44 0.19 15.49
CA ALA A 128 -11.05 0.44 15.13
C ALA A 128 -10.09 0.26 16.34
N SER A 129 -10.53 0.68 17.53
CA SER A 129 -9.78 0.50 18.78
C SER A 129 -9.91 -0.89 19.42
N GLY A 130 -10.64 -1.82 18.79
CA GLY A 130 -10.83 -3.19 19.27
C GLY A 130 -11.70 -3.31 20.52
N LYS A 131 -12.39 -2.23 20.93
CA LYS A 131 -13.32 -2.24 22.08
C LYS A 131 -14.64 -2.92 21.76
N ILE A 132 -15.00 -2.96 20.47
CA ILE A 132 -16.18 -3.66 19.95
C ILE A 132 -15.73 -4.62 18.85
N SER A 133 -16.24 -5.85 18.93
CA SER A 133 -16.08 -6.89 17.90
C SER A 133 -16.86 -6.51 16.63
N GLN A 134 -16.32 -6.83 15.46
CA GLN A 134 -17.01 -6.70 14.17
C GLN A 134 -18.14 -7.73 13.95
N GLY A 135 -18.33 -8.66 14.89
CA GLY A 135 -19.34 -9.72 14.91
C GLY A 135 -20.10 -9.81 16.22
#